data_AF-M7Y5S5-F1
#
_entry.id   AF-M7Y5S5-F1
#
_cell.length_a   1.000
_cell.length_b   1.000
_cell.length_c   1.000
_cell.angle_alpha   90.00
_cell.angle_beta   90.00
_cell.angle_gamma   90.00
#
_symmetry.space_group_name_H-M   'P 1'
#
loop_
_entity.id
_entity.type
_entity.pdbx_description
1 polymer ?
#
loop_
_entity_poly.entity_id
_entity_poly.type
_entity_poly.pdbx_seq_one_letter_code
_entity_poly.pdbx_strand_id
1 'polypeptide(L)'
;MELFDLPSSRYSPYLPGMVLRHRPPFWSGRQEERRVCHGVLATYSVDVVLDDVLRFLSETVSEVLVLEIRTEFGREDPPDFAKSRVERLGEHLTPRDEAVFHKTVAELLPRRVICGWKPRKSPAPGRGEPLWSAGYLRDNWIDTDLPETKYESNLKVLGQQPPARDRRYLYRVENTVTPQADTPLVCVRPVTNRIRGYARSFIAAAFAKGLGDRLQVFSTDFIDGDFVDACAGVTKARVDGAA
;
A
#
# COMPACT_ATOMS: atom_id res chain seq x y z
N MET A 1 -6.54 13.32 25.49
CA MET A 1 -7.04 12.86 24.20
C MET A 1 -7.77 11.56 24.47
N GLU A 2 -9.08 11.56 24.33
CA GLU A 2 -9.97 10.58 24.96
C GLU A 2 -9.71 9.16 24.47
N LEU A 3 -9.33 8.31 25.43
CA LEU A 3 -9.27 6.85 25.31
C LEU A 3 -10.70 6.33 25.40
N PHE A 4 -11.17 5.65 24.35
CA PHE A 4 -12.38 4.85 24.42
C PHE A 4 -12.03 3.37 24.40
N ASP A 5 -12.43 2.71 25.48
CA ASP A 5 -12.47 1.28 25.70
C ASP A 5 -13.46 0.66 24.69
N LEU A 6 -13.00 -0.28 23.85
CA LEU A 6 -13.87 -0.95 22.87
C LEU A 6 -14.50 -2.20 23.50
N PRO A 7 -15.84 -2.29 23.62
CA PRO A 7 -16.47 -3.50 24.11
C PRO A 7 -16.32 -4.61 23.09
N SER A 8 -15.89 -5.77 23.62
CA SER A 8 -15.82 -7.04 22.92
C SER A 8 -17.17 -7.46 22.34
N SER A 9 -17.11 -8.05 21.14
CA SER A 9 -18.09 -8.91 20.49
C SER A 9 -18.99 -8.28 19.40
N ARG A 10 -18.84 -8.88 18.21
CA ARG A 10 -19.78 -8.92 17.06
C ARG A 10 -19.69 -7.87 15.96
N TYR A 11 -18.56 -7.66 15.27
CA TYR A 11 -18.59 -7.16 13.88
C TYR A 11 -17.44 -7.72 13.01
N SER A 12 -17.79 -8.08 11.76
CA SER A 12 -17.02 -8.62 10.61
C SER A 12 -15.60 -9.20 10.83
N PRO A 13 -15.35 -10.50 10.55
CA PRO A 13 -14.08 -11.18 10.89
C PRO A 13 -12.90 -10.93 9.93
N TYR A 14 -12.96 -9.96 9.01
CA TYR A 14 -11.93 -9.79 7.98
C TYR A 14 -11.33 -8.38 8.04
N LEU A 15 -10.00 -8.26 7.93
CA LEU A 15 -9.21 -7.03 7.72
C LEU A 15 -10.02 -5.92 7.00
N PRO A 16 -10.75 -5.05 7.72
CA PRO A 16 -11.61 -4.03 7.10
C PRO A 16 -10.82 -2.75 6.78
N GLY A 17 -9.56 -2.70 7.21
CA GLY A 17 -8.69 -1.53 7.16
C GLY A 17 -8.33 -1.16 5.73
N MET A 18 -8.58 0.09 5.38
CA MET A 18 -7.94 0.67 4.22
C MET A 18 -6.49 0.98 4.59
N VAL A 19 -5.54 0.24 4.01
CA VAL A 19 -4.12 0.46 4.32
C VAL A 19 -3.68 1.76 3.63
N LEU A 20 -3.53 2.81 4.44
CA LEU A 20 -2.93 4.07 4.04
C LEU A 20 -1.44 3.83 3.78
N ARG A 21 -1.03 3.96 2.52
CA ARG A 21 0.37 3.86 2.14
C ARG A 21 0.85 5.19 1.60
N HIS A 22 1.77 5.83 2.32
CA HIS A 22 2.70 6.77 1.72
C HIS A 22 3.50 6.01 0.67
N ARG A 23 3.52 6.53 -0.55
CA ARG A 23 4.48 6.12 -1.57
C ARG A 23 5.71 7.03 -1.37
N PRO A 24 6.77 6.60 -0.65
CA PRO A 24 8.07 7.12 -1.00
C PRO A 24 8.34 6.76 -2.46
N PRO A 25 9.11 7.57 -3.20
CA PRO A 25 9.54 7.22 -4.54
C PRO A 25 10.17 5.82 -4.53
N PHE A 26 10.03 5.15 -5.66
CA PHE A 26 10.27 3.73 -5.87
C PHE A 26 11.69 3.24 -5.50
N TRP A 27 11.96 1.94 -5.59
CA TRP A 27 13.09 1.34 -4.86
C TRP A 27 14.15 0.75 -5.76
N SER A 28 15.42 1.02 -5.43
CA SER A 28 16.70 0.41 -5.87
C SER A 28 17.37 0.96 -7.13
N GLY A 29 18.66 1.28 -7.02
CA GLY A 29 19.55 1.65 -8.11
C GLY A 29 21.03 1.65 -7.70
N ARG A 30 21.84 0.90 -8.48
CA ARG A 30 23.29 0.58 -8.37
C ARG A 30 23.72 -0.24 -7.14
N GLN A 31 24.71 -1.10 -7.38
CA GLN A 31 25.09 -2.28 -6.61
C GLN A 31 25.55 -2.03 -5.15
N GLU A 32 25.82 -0.78 -4.75
CA GLU A 32 26.54 -0.49 -3.50
C GLU A 32 25.75 0.30 -2.43
N GLU A 33 24.71 1.07 -2.77
CA GLU A 33 24.23 2.08 -1.80
C GLU A 33 22.82 1.89 -1.25
N ARG A 34 22.08 0.85 -1.69
CA ARG A 34 20.72 0.53 -1.19
C ARG A 34 19.81 1.78 -1.10
N ARG A 35 19.85 2.64 -2.12
CA ARG A 35 19.12 3.92 -2.12
C ARG A 35 17.70 3.83 -2.68
N VAL A 36 16.87 4.76 -2.25
CA VAL A 36 15.55 5.06 -2.81
C VAL A 36 15.72 5.73 -4.18
N CYS A 37 14.94 5.29 -5.18
CA CYS A 37 15.07 5.69 -6.58
C CYS A 37 13.76 6.16 -7.23
N HIS A 38 13.88 6.89 -8.33
CA HIS A 38 12.74 7.16 -9.22
C HIS A 38 13.26 7.12 -10.65
N GLY A 39 13.12 5.96 -11.30
CA GLY A 39 13.85 5.64 -12.53
C GLY A 39 15.37 5.80 -12.34
N VAL A 40 15.96 6.74 -13.08
CA VAL A 40 17.41 7.00 -13.05
C VAL A 40 17.87 7.82 -11.85
N LEU A 41 16.95 8.48 -11.14
CA LEU A 41 17.27 9.29 -9.97
C LEU A 41 17.46 8.40 -8.74
N ALA A 42 18.46 8.70 -7.92
CA ALA A 42 18.70 8.07 -6.62
C ALA A 42 18.80 9.15 -5.55
N THR A 43 18.30 8.88 -4.35
CA THR A 43 18.14 9.87 -3.29
C THR A 43 18.85 9.42 -2.01
N TYR A 44 18.09 9.12 -0.95
CA TYR A 44 18.58 8.73 0.36
C TYR A 44 18.58 7.20 0.53
N SER A 45 19.26 6.71 1.57
CA SER A 45 19.33 5.28 1.87
C SER A 45 17.97 4.70 2.27
N VAL A 46 17.68 3.47 1.85
CA VAL A 46 16.53 2.68 2.36
C VAL A 46 16.52 2.56 3.87
N ASP A 47 17.70 2.60 4.48
CA ASP A 47 17.83 2.39 5.92
C ASP A 47 17.15 3.52 6.71
N VAL A 48 17.11 4.75 6.16
CA VAL A 48 16.33 5.86 6.74
C VAL A 48 14.84 5.53 6.79
N VAL A 49 14.28 4.94 5.72
CA VAL A 49 12.87 4.52 5.71
C VAL A 49 12.61 3.43 6.73
N LEU A 50 13.55 2.50 6.89
CA LEU A 50 13.39 1.43 7.87
C LEU A 50 13.49 1.93 9.30
N ASP A 51 14.34 2.93 9.55
CA ASP A 51 14.39 3.60 10.85
C ASP A 51 13.08 4.32 11.16
N ASP A 52 12.49 4.99 10.16
CA ASP A 52 11.16 5.61 10.31
C ASP A 52 10.06 4.57 10.54
N VAL A 53 10.12 3.41 9.87
CA VAL A 53 9.18 2.29 10.09
C VAL A 53 9.33 1.73 11.50
N LEU A 54 10.56 1.49 11.97
CA LEU A 54 10.81 0.98 13.33
C LEU A 54 10.38 1.99 14.39
N ARG A 55 10.64 3.29 14.18
CA ARG A 55 10.15 4.36 15.04
C ARG A 55 8.61 4.35 15.09
N PHE A 56 7.95 4.31 13.94
CA PHE A 56 6.48 4.21 13.88
C PHE A 56 5.97 3.01 14.68
N LEU A 57 6.56 1.82 14.51
CA LEU A 57 6.18 0.62 15.25
C LEU A 57 6.43 0.76 16.77
N SER A 58 7.42 1.53 17.20
CA SER A 58 7.69 1.80 18.62
C SER A 58 6.72 2.81 19.23
N GLU A 59 6.19 3.73 18.43
CA GLU A 59 5.26 4.79 18.86
C GLU A 59 3.79 4.36 18.79
N THR A 60 3.52 3.25 18.12
CA THR A 60 2.17 2.75 17.84
C THR A 60 1.98 1.33 18.37
N VAL A 61 0.74 0.86 18.49
CA VAL A 61 0.42 -0.45 19.12
C VAL A 61 -0.47 -1.31 18.24
N SER A 62 -1.46 -0.70 17.59
CA SER A 62 -2.59 -1.38 16.94
C SER A 62 -2.57 -1.28 15.41
N GLU A 63 -1.49 -0.74 14.86
CA GLU A 63 -1.35 -0.42 13.45
C GLU A 63 -0.62 -1.54 12.72
N VAL A 64 -1.17 -1.95 11.57
CA VAL A 64 -0.55 -2.92 10.65
C VAL A 64 -0.05 -2.18 9.42
N LEU A 65 1.22 -2.39 9.09
CA LEU A 65 1.92 -1.78 7.97
C LEU A 65 2.03 -2.76 6.81
N VAL A 66 1.67 -2.33 5.60
CA VAL A 66 2.01 -3.02 4.35
C VAL A 66 3.17 -2.27 3.69
N LEU A 67 4.37 -2.82 3.81
CA LEU A 67 5.58 -2.24 3.26
C LEU A 67 5.94 -2.96 1.96
N GLU A 68 5.78 -2.32 0.80
CA GLU A 68 6.29 -2.87 -0.46
C GLU A 68 7.61 -2.20 -0.84
N ILE A 69 8.60 -3.04 -1.08
CA ILE A 69 9.92 -2.71 -1.60
C ILE A 69 10.12 -3.49 -2.90
N ARG A 70 10.65 -2.83 -3.92
CA ARG A 70 10.92 -3.42 -5.24
C ARG A 70 12.33 -3.10 -5.72
N THR A 71 12.76 -3.71 -6.81
CA THR A 71 13.90 -3.21 -7.57
C THR A 71 13.41 -2.38 -8.73
N GLU A 72 14.03 -1.22 -8.96
CA GLU A 72 13.54 -0.24 -9.90
C GLU A 72 13.85 -0.71 -11.30
N PHE A 73 13.02 -0.27 -12.25
CA PHE A 73 13.24 -0.63 -13.64
C PHE A 73 14.63 -0.19 -14.12
N GLY A 74 15.33 -1.09 -14.81
CA GLY A 74 16.69 -0.85 -15.30
C GLY A 74 17.78 -0.94 -14.22
N ARG A 75 17.47 -1.46 -13.03
CA ARG A 75 18.42 -1.59 -11.92
C ARG A 75 18.60 -3.03 -11.48
N GLU A 76 19.74 -3.26 -10.81
CA GLU A 76 20.10 -4.55 -10.22
C GLU A 76 19.53 -4.68 -8.82
N ASP A 77 19.19 -5.91 -8.42
CA ASP A 77 18.83 -6.19 -7.04
C ASP A 77 20.04 -5.96 -6.12
N PRO A 78 19.88 -5.28 -4.97
CA PRO A 78 20.99 -5.14 -4.04
C PRO A 78 21.34 -6.52 -3.44
N PRO A 79 22.63 -6.81 -3.23
CA PRO A 79 23.06 -8.09 -2.67
C PRO A 79 22.54 -8.26 -1.24
N ASP A 80 22.12 -9.49 -0.92
CA ASP A 80 21.58 -9.91 0.37
C ASP A 80 20.45 -9.02 0.91
N PHE A 81 19.75 -8.31 0.02
CA PHE A 81 18.76 -7.33 0.43
C PHE A 81 17.64 -7.98 1.23
N ALA A 82 17.08 -9.09 0.74
CA ALA A 82 16.03 -9.85 1.43
C ALA A 82 16.45 -10.22 2.86
N LYS A 83 17.64 -10.82 3.02
CA LYS A 83 18.20 -11.20 4.31
C LYS A 83 18.31 -10.00 5.26
N SER A 84 18.86 -8.88 4.78
CA SER A 84 19.01 -7.67 5.59
C SER A 84 17.67 -7.08 6.07
N ARG A 85 16.57 -7.25 5.32
CA ARG A 85 15.23 -6.80 5.75
C ARG A 85 14.61 -7.74 6.78
N VAL A 86 14.83 -9.04 6.65
CA VAL A 86 14.43 -10.01 7.67
C VAL A 86 15.15 -9.72 8.98
N GLU A 87 16.45 -9.47 8.95
CA GLU A 87 17.23 -9.15 10.16
C GLU A 87 16.78 -7.83 10.80
N ARG A 88 16.49 -6.80 9.99
CA ARG A 88 16.16 -5.46 10.51
C ARG A 88 14.72 -5.32 11.00
N LEU A 89 13.76 -5.98 10.36
CA LEU A 89 12.35 -5.93 10.76
C LEU A 89 11.98 -7.06 11.73
N GLY A 90 12.75 -8.16 11.72
CA GLY A 90 12.70 -9.22 12.73
C GLY A 90 11.30 -9.72 13.04
N GLU A 91 10.99 -9.73 14.33
CA GLU A 91 9.73 -10.25 14.87
C GLU A 91 8.49 -9.44 14.45
N HIS A 92 8.67 -8.22 13.93
CA HIS A 92 7.56 -7.44 13.41
C HIS A 92 7.00 -8.00 12.08
N LEU A 93 7.77 -8.82 11.36
CA LEU A 93 7.36 -9.37 10.07
C LEU A 93 6.26 -10.41 10.21
N THR A 94 5.12 -10.18 9.56
CA THR A 94 4.11 -11.21 9.30
C THR A 94 4.63 -12.11 8.19
N PRO A 95 4.92 -13.41 8.44
CA PRO A 95 5.38 -14.30 7.38
C PRO A 95 4.31 -14.47 6.30
N ARG A 96 4.75 -14.89 5.12
CA ARG A 96 3.87 -15.18 4.01
C ARG A 96 3.01 -16.41 4.31
N ASP A 97 1.76 -16.12 4.68
CA ASP A 97 0.70 -17.09 4.91
C ASP A 97 -0.62 -16.53 4.35
N GLU A 98 -1.27 -17.28 3.46
CA GLU A 98 -2.53 -16.86 2.84
C GLU A 98 -3.70 -16.83 3.84
N ALA A 99 -3.57 -17.51 4.98
CA ALA A 99 -4.55 -17.39 6.05
C ALA A 99 -4.63 -15.97 6.63
N VAL A 100 -3.62 -15.12 6.42
CA VAL A 100 -3.64 -13.70 6.82
C VAL A 100 -4.85 -12.95 6.27
N PHE A 101 -5.33 -13.29 5.07
CA PHE A 101 -6.52 -12.65 4.49
C PHE A 101 -7.82 -12.98 5.21
N HIS A 102 -7.81 -14.00 6.08
CA HIS A 102 -8.94 -14.41 6.93
C HIS A 102 -8.77 -14.02 8.39
N LYS A 103 -7.66 -13.35 8.73
CA LYS A 103 -7.41 -12.87 10.07
C LYS A 103 -8.05 -11.50 10.27
N THR A 104 -8.48 -11.27 11.50
CA THR A 104 -8.78 -9.95 12.02
C THR A 104 -7.49 -9.13 12.18
N VAL A 105 -7.62 -7.82 12.31
CA VAL A 105 -6.48 -6.94 12.65
C VAL A 105 -5.85 -7.38 13.96
N ALA A 106 -6.66 -7.72 14.98
CA ALA A 106 -6.20 -8.16 16.29
C ALA A 106 -5.29 -9.40 16.22
N GLU A 107 -5.63 -10.37 15.37
CA GLU A 107 -4.81 -11.56 15.14
C GLU A 107 -3.49 -11.29 14.41
N LEU A 108 -3.37 -10.14 13.75
CA LEU A 108 -2.14 -9.69 13.09
C LEU A 108 -1.26 -8.84 14.00
N LEU A 109 -1.80 -8.23 15.06
CA LEU A 109 -1.04 -7.33 15.94
C LEU A 109 0.25 -7.91 16.54
N PRO A 110 0.40 -9.23 16.79
CA PRO A 110 1.69 -9.75 17.22
C PRO A 110 2.81 -9.53 16.19
N ARG A 111 2.47 -9.42 14.89
CA ARG A 111 3.41 -9.25 13.77
C ARG A 111 2.84 -8.24 12.79
N ARG A 112 3.23 -6.97 12.94
CA ARG A 112 2.55 -5.81 12.37
C ARG A 112 3.03 -5.39 10.98
N VAL A 113 3.98 -6.09 10.36
CA VAL A 113 4.54 -5.70 9.06
C VAL A 113 4.37 -6.79 8.02
N ILE A 114 3.51 -6.55 7.04
CA ILE A 114 3.46 -7.33 5.80
C ILE A 114 4.46 -6.71 4.82
N CYS A 115 5.66 -7.29 4.72
CA CYS A 115 6.72 -6.75 3.88
C CYS A 115 6.79 -7.46 2.51
N GLY A 116 6.37 -6.80 1.45
CA GLY A 116 6.53 -7.24 0.08
C GLY A 116 7.93 -6.95 -0.47
N TRP A 117 8.61 -7.97 -1.00
CA TRP A 117 9.86 -7.84 -1.75
C TRP A 117 9.65 -8.29 -3.20
N LYS A 118 9.87 -7.36 -4.13
CA LYS A 118 9.71 -7.55 -5.58
C LYS A 118 11.07 -7.39 -6.29
N PRO A 119 11.96 -8.41 -6.23
CA PRO A 119 13.23 -8.39 -6.96
C PRO A 119 13.02 -8.45 -8.48
N ARG A 120 14.02 -8.03 -9.24
CA ARG A 120 14.04 -8.12 -10.72
C ARG A 120 14.72 -9.37 -11.23
N LYS A 121 15.80 -9.82 -10.58
CA LYS A 121 16.66 -10.92 -11.04
C LYS A 121 16.80 -12.04 -10.00
N SER A 122 16.77 -11.68 -8.73
CA SER A 122 16.83 -12.61 -7.61
C SER A 122 15.52 -13.40 -7.51
N PRO A 123 15.55 -14.62 -6.96
CA PRO A 123 14.33 -15.39 -6.72
C PRO A 123 13.33 -14.59 -5.88
N ALA A 124 12.05 -14.66 -6.26
CA ALA A 124 10.98 -14.12 -5.43
C ALA A 124 10.86 -14.92 -4.12
N PRO A 125 10.45 -14.28 -3.01
CA PRO A 125 10.26 -14.99 -1.74
C PRO A 125 9.35 -16.22 -1.87
N GLY A 126 9.78 -17.33 -1.27
CA GLY A 126 9.08 -18.61 -1.21
C GLY A 126 7.87 -18.61 -0.26
N ARG A 127 7.14 -19.73 -0.21
CA ARG A 127 6.00 -19.90 0.71
C ARG A 127 6.51 -20.09 2.14
N GLY A 128 5.88 -19.43 3.12
CA GLY A 128 6.29 -19.51 4.53
C GLY A 128 7.52 -18.64 4.88
N GLU A 129 8.15 -18.01 3.90
CA GLU A 129 9.23 -17.06 4.16
C GLU A 129 8.73 -15.77 4.81
N PRO A 130 9.59 -15.02 5.52
CA PRO A 130 9.18 -13.77 6.18
C PRO A 130 8.73 -12.67 5.22
N LEU A 131 9.20 -12.67 3.97
CA LEU A 131 8.88 -11.66 2.96
C LEU A 131 7.81 -12.16 1.99
N TRP A 132 6.97 -11.24 1.54
CA TRP A 132 5.88 -11.51 0.62
C TRP A 132 6.33 -11.27 -0.82
N SER A 133 5.92 -12.15 -1.73
CA SER A 133 6.25 -12.00 -3.15
C SER A 133 5.30 -11.02 -3.85
N ALA A 134 5.64 -10.67 -5.10
CA ALA A 134 4.91 -9.67 -5.85
C ALA A 134 3.42 -9.98 -6.08
N GLY A 135 3.04 -11.26 -6.04
CA GLY A 135 1.68 -11.73 -6.33
C GLY A 135 0.63 -11.36 -5.29
N TYR A 136 1.03 -10.86 -4.12
CA TYR A 136 0.14 -10.57 -2.99
C TYR A 136 -0.21 -9.10 -2.80
N LEU A 137 0.45 -8.18 -3.50
CA LEU A 137 0.04 -6.79 -3.62
C LEU A 137 -0.05 -6.46 -5.10
N ARG A 138 -1.29 -6.44 -5.60
CA ARG A 138 -1.63 -6.24 -7.01
C ARG A 138 -2.23 -4.87 -7.21
N ASP A 139 -1.99 -4.31 -8.39
CA ASP A 139 -2.67 -3.14 -8.90
C ASP A 139 -2.78 -3.26 -10.42
N ASN A 140 -3.63 -2.41 -10.98
CA ASN A 140 -3.76 -2.22 -12.41
C ASN A 140 -3.45 -0.76 -12.71
N TRP A 141 -2.20 -0.38 -12.43
CA TRP A 141 -1.72 0.94 -12.77
C TRP A 141 -1.80 1.18 -14.28
N ILE A 142 -2.25 2.37 -14.66
CA ILE A 142 -2.24 2.85 -16.04
C ILE A 142 -1.43 4.14 -16.13
N ASP A 143 -0.72 4.30 -17.25
CA ASP A 143 0.07 5.47 -17.59
C ASP A 143 -0.84 6.51 -18.28
N THR A 144 -1.28 7.51 -17.52
CA THR A 144 -2.14 8.58 -18.02
C THR A 144 -1.98 9.82 -17.15
N ASP A 145 -2.02 10.98 -17.78
CA ASP A 145 -2.07 12.29 -17.11
C ASP A 145 -3.52 12.79 -16.92
N LEU A 146 -4.52 12.09 -17.47
CA LEU A 146 -5.93 12.48 -17.47
C LEU A 146 -6.64 11.98 -16.20
N PRO A 147 -7.14 12.89 -15.33
CA PRO A 147 -7.83 12.50 -14.09
C PRO A 147 -9.07 11.65 -14.32
N GLU A 148 -9.90 12.01 -15.30
CA GLU A 148 -11.14 11.28 -15.62
C GLU A 148 -10.84 9.85 -16.10
N THR A 149 -9.90 9.69 -17.02
CA THR A 149 -9.47 8.36 -17.49
C THR A 149 -8.96 7.49 -16.34
N LYS A 150 -8.15 8.05 -15.44
CA LYS A 150 -7.65 7.34 -14.26
C LYS A 150 -8.79 6.96 -13.31
N TYR A 151 -9.71 7.89 -13.05
CA TYR A 151 -10.85 7.71 -12.16
C TYR A 151 -11.77 6.59 -12.65
N GLU A 152 -12.22 6.67 -13.90
CA GLU A 152 -13.11 5.68 -14.52
C GLU A 152 -12.44 4.31 -14.67
N SER A 153 -11.15 4.28 -15.05
CA SER A 153 -10.38 3.04 -15.11
C SER A 153 -10.29 2.37 -13.74
N ASN A 154 -9.96 3.13 -12.70
CA ASN A 154 -9.88 2.61 -11.33
C ASN A 154 -11.23 2.02 -10.87
N LEU A 155 -12.36 2.68 -11.13
CA LEU A 155 -13.68 2.14 -10.81
C LEU A 155 -14.00 0.86 -11.61
N LYS A 156 -13.72 0.87 -12.92
CA LYS A 156 -13.94 -0.28 -13.81
C LYS A 156 -13.15 -1.49 -13.35
N VAL A 157 -11.85 -1.33 -13.09
CA VAL A 157 -11.00 -2.46 -12.70
C VAL A 157 -11.28 -2.91 -11.27
N LEU A 158 -11.61 -1.99 -10.36
CA LEU A 158 -12.11 -2.37 -9.03
C LEU A 158 -13.36 -3.26 -9.15
N GLY A 159 -14.28 -2.92 -10.07
CA GLY A 159 -15.46 -3.71 -10.41
C GLY A 159 -15.19 -5.08 -11.06
N GLN A 160 -13.95 -5.37 -11.43
CA GLN A 160 -13.53 -6.69 -11.92
C GLN A 160 -12.87 -7.53 -10.82
N GLN A 161 -12.49 -6.93 -9.69
CA GLN A 161 -11.92 -7.67 -8.57
C GLN A 161 -13.01 -8.44 -7.81
N PRO A 162 -12.72 -9.65 -7.31
CA PRO A 162 -13.54 -10.29 -6.29
C PRO A 162 -13.60 -9.42 -5.02
N PRO A 163 -14.66 -9.58 -4.19
CA PRO A 163 -14.70 -9.02 -2.85
C PRO A 163 -13.42 -9.31 -2.06
N ALA A 164 -13.03 -8.40 -1.17
CA ALA A 164 -11.77 -8.53 -0.44
C ALA A 164 -11.66 -9.84 0.36
N ARG A 165 -12.78 -10.33 0.90
CA ARG A 165 -12.87 -11.62 1.63
C ARG A 165 -12.59 -12.85 0.76
N ASP A 166 -12.84 -12.75 -0.54
CA ASP A 166 -12.80 -13.90 -1.46
C ASP A 166 -11.43 -14.02 -2.15
N ARG A 167 -10.56 -13.01 -2.04
CA ARG A 167 -9.22 -13.01 -2.63
C ARG A 167 -8.13 -13.39 -1.63
N ARG A 168 -6.95 -13.75 -2.15
CA ARG A 168 -5.72 -14.06 -1.39
C ARG A 168 -4.58 -13.09 -1.73
N TYR A 169 -4.94 -11.84 -1.95
CA TYR A 169 -4.03 -10.74 -2.25
C TYR A 169 -4.66 -9.41 -1.84
N LEU A 170 -3.82 -8.45 -1.51
CA LEU A 170 -4.20 -7.05 -1.38
C LEU A 170 -4.33 -6.44 -2.79
N TYR A 171 -5.46 -5.81 -3.06
CA TYR A 171 -5.65 -5.04 -4.28
C TYR A 171 -5.55 -3.56 -3.98
N ARG A 172 -4.63 -2.89 -4.68
CA ARG A 172 -4.36 -1.47 -4.60
C ARG A 172 -5.01 -0.73 -5.75
N VAL A 173 -5.86 0.22 -5.40
CA VAL A 173 -6.31 1.28 -6.29
C VAL A 173 -5.35 2.46 -6.14
N GLU A 174 -4.65 2.83 -7.21
CA GLU A 174 -3.71 3.95 -7.20
C GLU A 174 -4.34 5.21 -7.79
N ASN A 175 -4.46 6.26 -6.99
CA ASN A 175 -4.97 7.58 -7.34
C ASN A 175 -3.83 8.56 -7.65
N THR A 176 -2.98 8.19 -8.61
CA THR A 176 -1.89 9.03 -9.11
C THR A 176 -1.94 9.06 -10.64
N VAL A 177 -1.82 10.26 -11.22
CA VAL A 177 -1.70 10.47 -12.67
C VAL A 177 -0.26 10.87 -13.00
N THR A 178 0.22 10.45 -14.17
CA THR A 178 1.63 10.56 -14.58
C THR A 178 1.74 11.45 -15.80
N PRO A 179 2.63 12.46 -15.80
CA PRO A 179 2.91 13.28 -16.98
C PRO A 179 3.15 12.44 -18.23
N GLN A 180 2.52 12.82 -19.34
CA GLN A 180 2.80 12.23 -20.65
C GLN A 180 3.86 13.06 -21.39
N ALA A 181 4.67 12.41 -22.22
CA ALA A 181 5.82 13.03 -22.91
C ALA A 181 5.44 14.17 -23.88
N ASP A 182 4.17 14.20 -24.30
CA ASP A 182 3.57 15.23 -25.17
C ASP A 182 3.00 16.43 -24.39
N THR A 183 3.07 16.42 -23.05
CA THR A 183 2.59 17.52 -22.21
C THR A 183 3.72 18.44 -21.74
N PRO A 184 3.52 19.77 -21.72
CA PRO A 184 4.55 20.72 -21.27
C PRO A 184 4.83 20.62 -19.76
N LEU A 185 4.02 19.85 -19.03
CA LEU A 185 4.12 19.68 -17.59
C LEU A 185 4.78 18.33 -17.25
N VAL A 186 6.10 18.29 -17.27
CA VAL A 186 6.90 17.07 -17.00
C VAL A 186 7.00 16.68 -15.51
N CYS A 187 6.46 17.52 -14.61
CA CYS A 187 6.53 17.29 -13.18
C CYS A 187 5.31 16.47 -12.69
N VAL A 188 5.55 15.41 -11.92
CA VAL A 188 4.48 14.52 -11.40
C VAL A 188 3.50 15.28 -10.49
N ARG A 189 3.99 16.20 -9.65
CA ARG A 189 3.18 16.88 -8.64
C ARG A 189 2.02 17.70 -9.23
N PRO A 190 2.22 18.61 -10.19
CA PRO A 190 1.11 19.42 -10.68
C PRO A 190 0.12 18.60 -11.54
N VAL A 191 0.55 17.48 -12.13
CA VAL A 191 -0.35 16.53 -12.80
C VAL A 191 -1.18 15.78 -11.76
N THR A 192 -0.54 15.20 -10.74
CA THR A 192 -1.22 14.47 -9.65
C THR A 192 -2.20 15.34 -8.88
N ASN A 193 -1.90 16.62 -8.66
CA ASN A 193 -2.82 17.55 -7.99
C ASN A 193 -4.18 17.66 -8.70
N ARG A 194 -4.27 17.35 -10.00
CA ARG A 194 -5.53 17.37 -10.75
C ARG A 194 -6.48 16.24 -10.36
N ILE A 195 -5.99 15.12 -9.82
CA ILE A 195 -6.83 14.00 -9.37
C ILE A 195 -6.97 13.92 -7.84
N ARG A 196 -6.04 14.53 -7.09
CA ARG A 196 -5.95 14.34 -5.64
C ARG A 196 -7.23 14.73 -4.89
N GLY A 197 -7.87 15.83 -5.27
CA GLY A 197 -9.13 16.30 -4.67
C GLY A 197 -10.35 15.41 -4.89
N TYR A 198 -10.24 14.36 -5.71
CA TYR A 198 -11.33 13.43 -6.02
C TYR A 198 -11.28 12.13 -5.21
N ALA A 199 -10.41 12.03 -4.22
CA ALA A 199 -10.28 10.82 -3.40
C ALA A 199 -11.59 10.47 -2.66
N ARG A 200 -12.22 11.46 -2.00
CA ARG A 200 -13.49 11.28 -1.31
C ARG A 200 -14.63 10.92 -2.25
N SER A 201 -14.71 11.59 -3.41
CA SER A 201 -15.72 11.28 -4.42
C SER A 201 -15.52 9.89 -5.02
N PHE A 202 -14.27 9.46 -5.24
CA PHE A 202 -13.95 8.11 -5.70
C PHE A 202 -14.48 7.06 -4.74
N ILE A 203 -14.22 7.23 -3.43
CA ILE A 203 -14.71 6.30 -2.43
C ILE A 203 -16.24 6.28 -2.40
N ALA A 204 -16.89 7.45 -2.38
CA ALA A 204 -18.34 7.54 -2.44
C ALA A 204 -18.93 6.85 -3.68
N ALA A 205 -18.32 7.04 -4.85
CA ALA A 205 -18.73 6.40 -6.09
C ALA A 205 -18.54 4.88 -6.08
N ALA A 206 -17.45 4.39 -5.48
CA ALA A 206 -17.23 2.96 -5.32
C ALA A 206 -18.33 2.32 -4.46
N PHE A 207 -18.71 2.94 -3.34
CA PHE A 207 -19.80 2.46 -2.49
C PHE A 207 -21.16 2.56 -3.17
N ALA A 208 -21.46 3.69 -3.83
CA ALA A 208 -22.71 3.87 -4.58
C ALA A 208 -22.88 2.83 -5.72
N LYS A 209 -21.78 2.33 -6.29
CA LYS A 209 -21.77 1.27 -7.30
C LYS A 209 -21.72 -0.15 -6.72
N GLY A 210 -21.80 -0.32 -5.40
CA GLY A 210 -21.72 -1.63 -4.73
C GLY A 210 -20.34 -2.29 -4.81
N LEU A 211 -19.27 -1.48 -4.92
CA LEU A 211 -17.88 -1.93 -4.99
C LEU A 211 -17.11 -1.73 -3.67
N GLY A 212 -17.78 -1.24 -2.63
CA GLY A 212 -17.17 -0.91 -1.35
C GLY A 212 -16.46 -2.10 -0.69
N ASP A 213 -16.96 -3.31 -0.85
CA ASP A 213 -16.36 -4.55 -0.33
C ASP A 213 -15.09 -5.00 -1.06
N ARG A 214 -14.77 -4.39 -2.21
CA ARG A 214 -13.57 -4.68 -3.03
C ARG A 214 -12.42 -3.71 -2.71
N LEU A 215 -12.74 -2.52 -2.20
CA LEU A 215 -11.78 -1.45 -1.92
C LEU A 215 -11.03 -1.72 -0.60
N GLN A 216 -9.73 -2.00 -0.68
CA GLN A 216 -8.92 -2.40 0.49
C GLN A 216 -7.61 -1.61 0.63
N VAL A 217 -6.93 -1.31 -0.46
CA VAL A 217 -5.75 -0.44 -0.43
C VAL A 217 -6.01 0.70 -1.40
N PHE A 218 -6.02 1.93 -0.90
CA PHE A 218 -6.14 3.14 -1.71
C PHE A 218 -4.90 3.98 -1.47
N SER A 219 -4.18 4.30 -2.53
CA SER A 219 -2.89 5.00 -2.44
C SER A 219 -2.85 6.19 -3.38
N THR A 220 -2.10 7.23 -3.02
CA THR A 220 -1.86 8.41 -3.87
C THR A 220 -0.46 8.95 -3.61
N ASP A 221 0.07 9.68 -4.59
CA ASP A 221 1.28 10.48 -4.41
C ASP A 221 0.91 11.81 -3.74
N PHE A 222 1.84 12.38 -2.96
CA PHE A 222 1.63 13.65 -2.25
C PHE A 222 0.41 13.63 -1.32
N ILE A 223 0.32 12.59 -0.48
CA ILE A 223 -0.72 12.43 0.56
C ILE A 223 -0.95 13.73 1.32
N ASP A 224 -2.21 14.08 1.49
CA ASP A 224 -2.67 15.18 2.34
C ASP A 224 -3.69 14.69 3.38
N GLY A 225 -4.08 15.60 4.29
CA GLY A 225 -5.01 15.28 5.38
C GLY A 225 -6.38 14.84 4.89
N ASP A 226 -6.94 15.45 3.85
CA ASP A 226 -8.26 15.07 3.33
C ASP A 226 -8.26 13.64 2.79
N PHE A 227 -7.20 13.23 2.09
CA PHE A 227 -7.02 11.84 1.68
C PHE A 227 -7.03 10.90 2.89
N VAL A 228 -6.20 11.18 3.91
CA VAL A 228 -6.11 10.37 5.13
C VAL A 228 -7.46 10.27 5.83
N ASP A 229 -8.15 11.40 6.01
CA ASP A 229 -9.45 11.48 6.69
C ASP A 229 -10.54 10.72 5.94
N ALA A 230 -10.58 10.82 4.61
CA ALA A 230 -11.51 10.03 3.80
C ALA A 230 -11.25 8.53 3.95
N CYS A 231 -9.98 8.13 3.99
CA CYS A 231 -9.58 6.74 4.14
C CYS A 231 -9.90 6.16 5.53
N ALA A 232 -9.58 6.93 6.57
CA ALA A 232 -9.84 6.58 7.96
C ALA A 232 -11.34 6.55 8.25
N GLY A 233 -12.10 7.51 7.73
CA GLY A 233 -13.56 7.58 7.89
C GLY A 233 -14.28 6.35 7.36
N VAL A 234 -13.89 5.85 6.19
CA VAL A 234 -14.45 4.60 5.63
C VAL A 234 -14.07 3.38 6.44
N THR A 235 -12.83 3.33 6.94
CA THR A 235 -12.39 2.25 7.83
C THR A 235 -13.21 2.25 9.12
N LYS A 236 -13.43 3.42 9.74
CA LYS A 236 -14.27 3.56 10.93
C LYS A 236 -15.71 3.15 10.67
N ALA A 237 -16.30 3.63 9.57
CA ALA A 237 -17.67 3.26 9.18
C ALA A 237 -17.82 1.74 9.01
N ARG A 238 -16.82 1.03 8.47
CA ARG A 238 -16.85 -0.44 8.38
C ARG A 238 -16.80 -1.13 9.72
N VAL A 239 -15.95 -0.65 10.63
CA VAL A 239 -15.85 -1.18 12.00
C VAL A 239 -17.17 -0.98 12.75
N ASP A 240 -17.83 0.14 12.53
CA ASP A 240 -19.11 0.49 13.16
C ASP A 240 -20.33 -0.15 12.50
N GLY A 241 -20.15 -0.83 11.36
CA GLY A 241 -21.26 -1.38 10.56
C GLY A 241 -22.13 -0.33 9.86
N ALA A 242 -21.60 0.87 9.65
CA ALA A 242 -22.27 2.03 9.05
C ALA A 242 -21.84 2.32 7.59
N ALA A 243 -20.96 1.49 7.02
CA ALA A 243 -20.42 1.64 5.66
C ALA A 243 -21.29 1.00 4.57
#